data_AF-A0A7C3A9U3-F1
#
_entry.id   AF-A0A7C3A9U3-F1
#
_cell.length_a   1.000
_cell.length_b   1.000
_cell.length_c   1.000
_cell.angle_alpha   90.00
_cell.angle_beta   90.00
_cell.angle_gamma   90.00
#
_symmetry.space_group_name_H-M   'P 1'
#
loop_
_entity.id
_entity.type
_entity.pdbx_description
1 polymer ?
#
loop_
_entity_poly.entity_id
_entity_poly.type
_entity_poly.pdbx_seq_one_letter_code
_entity_poly.pdbx_strand_id
1 'polypeptide(L)' 'MRICVFEDEKFDCFFPLTLTRATFELRCGYISLLERIRRNFPETEICVFLRDYLVPTFRKRVNVNAINDLNYLEKDDTL' A
#
# COMPACT_ATOMS: atom_id res chain seq x y z
N MET A 1 5.62 -13.91 -8.81
CA MET A 1 5.63 -13.46 -7.40
C MET A 1 5.21 -12.02 -7.34
N ARG A 2 4.18 -11.73 -6.56
CA ARG A 2 3.58 -10.40 -6.39
C ARG A 2 3.44 -10.13 -4.90
N ILE A 3 3.54 -8.87 -4.51
CA ILE A 3 3.31 -8.46 -3.13
C ILE A 3 2.03 -7.64 -3.08
N CYS A 4 1.13 -8.04 -2.19
CA CYS A 4 -0.07 -7.28 -1.85
C CYS A 4 0.13 -6.56 -0.52
N VAL A 5 0.01 -5.23 -0.51
CA VAL A 5 0.09 -4.43 0.71
C VAL A 5 -1.28 -3.86 1.02
N PHE A 6 -1.83 -4.19 2.18
CA PHE A 6 -3.16 -3.74 2.58
C PHE A 6 -3.16 -3.10 3.96
N GLU A 7 -4.15 -2.24 4.21
CA GLU A 7 -4.45 -1.76 5.56
C GLU A 7 -5.42 -2.72 6.25
N ASP A 8 -5.18 -3.04 7.52
CA ASP A 8 -6.12 -3.80 8.34
C ASP A 8 -7.14 -2.88 9.02
N GLU A 9 -8.07 -3.46 9.78
CA GLU A 9 -9.12 -2.72 10.48
C GLU A 9 -8.60 -1.78 11.58
N LYS A 10 -7.32 -1.87 11.97
CA LYS A 10 -6.72 -1.09 13.06
C LYS A 10 -6.07 0.20 12.57
N PHE A 11 -6.35 0.63 11.34
CA PHE A 11 -5.82 1.89 10.80
C PHE A 11 -6.21 3.10 11.67
N ASP A 12 -7.33 3.03 12.39
CA ASP A 12 -7.86 4.07 13.29
C ASP A 12 -6.99 4.28 14.54
N CYS A 13 -6.26 3.25 14.97
CA CYS A 13 -5.29 3.36 16.07
C CYS A 13 -4.17 4.38 15.79
N PHE A 14 -4.00 4.77 14.52
CA PHE A 14 -3.01 5.74 14.07
C PHE A 14 -3.61 7.10 13.73
N PHE A 15 -4.87 7.36 14.08
CA PHE A 15 -5.41 8.71 13.96
C PHE A 15 -4.59 9.71 14.80
N PRO A 16 -4.39 10.94 14.28
CA PRO A 16 -4.99 11.50 13.05
C PRO A 16 -4.20 11.21 11.76
N LEU A 17 -3.06 10.51 11.84
CA LEU A 17 -2.12 10.35 10.73
C LEU A 17 -2.74 9.59 9.55
N THR A 18 -3.56 8.57 9.84
CA THR A 18 -4.23 7.75 8.83
C THR A 18 -5.52 8.35 8.29
N LEU A 19 -5.91 9.56 8.69
CA LEU A 19 -7.11 10.21 8.12
C LEU A 19 -6.91 10.57 6.65
N THR A 20 -5.70 10.97 6.26
CA THR A 20 -5.35 11.44 4.90
C THR A 20 -4.40 10.52 4.13
N ARG A 21 -3.93 9.46 4.80
CA ARG A 21 -2.90 8.54 4.30
C ARG A 21 -3.21 7.11 4.71
N ALA A 22 -2.75 6.16 3.91
CA ALA A 22 -2.76 4.77 4.29
C ALA A 22 -1.69 4.46 5.36
N THR A 23 -1.88 3.42 6.17
CA THR A 23 -0.94 2.96 7.21
C THR A 23 0.44 2.66 6.63
N PHE A 24 0.50 2.07 5.44
CA PHE A 24 1.77 1.78 4.76
C PHE A 24 2.46 3.02 4.15
N GLU A 25 1.79 4.17 4.10
CA GLU A 25 2.44 5.45 3.78
C GLU A 25 3.14 6.07 5.00
N LEU A 26 2.87 5.58 6.22
CA LEU A 26 3.50 6.10 7.43
C LEU A 26 5.00 5.81 7.43
N ARG A 27 5.77 6.79 7.90
CA ARG A 27 7.22 6.69 8.04
C ARG A 27 7.59 5.91 9.31
N CYS A 28 8.46 4.93 9.14
CA CYS A 28 9.10 4.21 10.24
C CYS A 28 10.60 4.52 10.18
N GLY A 29 10.99 5.61 10.86
CA GLY A 29 12.31 6.22 10.69
C GLY A 29 12.33 7.17 9.49
N TYR A 30 13.31 7.01 8.60
CA TYR A 30 13.50 7.91 7.46
C TYR A 30 12.57 7.62 6.27
N ILE A 31 12.18 6.35 6.08
CA ILE A 31 11.36 5.89 4.93
C ILE A 31 9.99 5.38 5.39
N SER A 32 9.02 5.37 4.48
CA SER A 32 7.71 4.74 4.65
C SER A 32 7.79 3.21 4.60
N LEU A 33 6.76 2.54 5.15
CA LEU A 33 6.64 1.08 5.05
C LEU A 33 6.60 0.62 3.59
N LEU A 34 5.85 1.31 2.73
CA LEU A 34 5.79 0.98 1.31
C LEU A 34 7.13 1.15 0.58
N GLU A 35 7.89 2.21 0.89
CA GLU A 35 9.26 2.38 0.37
C GLU A 35 10.19 1.28 0.87
N ARG A 36 10.04 0.88 2.14
CA ARG A 36 10.82 -0.23 2.71
C ARG A 36 10.52 -1.55 1.98
N ILE A 37 9.26 -1.83 1.64
CA ILE A 37 8.88 -3.02 0.86
C ILE A 37 9.53 -2.98 -0.52
N ARG A 38 9.39 -1.86 -1.25
CA ARG A 38 10.04 -1.67 -2.57
C ARG A 38 11.54 -1.88 -2.54
N ARG A 39 12.20 -1.38 -1.50
CA ARG A 39 13.66 -1.50 -1.37
C ARG A 39 14.10 -2.96 -1.17
N ASN A 40 13.31 -3.77 -0.47
CA ASN A 40 13.62 -5.18 -0.25
C ASN A 40 13.22 -6.06 -1.46
N PHE A 41 12.25 -5.61 -2.25
CA PHE A 41 11.71 -6.34 -3.40
C PHE A 41 11.64 -5.46 -4.66
N PRO A 42 12.79 -5.03 -5.22
CA PRO A 42 12.82 -4.03 -6.28
C PRO A 42 12.16 -4.48 -7.59
N GLU A 43 12.28 -5.76 -7.93
CA GLU A 43 11.76 -6.34 -9.17
C GLU A 43 10.36 -6.96 -9.02
N THR A 44 9.74 -6.79 -7.84
CA THR A 44 8.44 -7.42 -7.56
C THR A 44 7.30 -6.44 -7.82
N GLU A 45 6.27 -6.91 -8.52
CA GLU A 45 5.05 -6.15 -8.71
C GLU A 45 4.34 -5.94 -7.38
N ILE A 46 3.91 -4.70 -7.11
CA ILE A 46 3.24 -4.33 -5.87
C ILE A 46 1.84 -3.83 -6.19
N CYS A 47 0.84 -4.50 -5.61
CA CYS A 47 -0.52 -4.01 -5.54
C CYS A 47 -0.84 -3.54 -4.13
N VAL A 48 -1.77 -2.58 -4.01
CA VAL A 48 -2.18 -2.06 -2.71
C VAL A 48 -3.68 -2.07 -2.54
N PHE A 49 -4.12 -2.30 -1.31
CA PHE A 49 -5.52 -2.18 -0.90
C PHE A 49 -5.63 -1.18 0.24
N LEU A 50 -6.43 -0.14 0.02
CA LEU A 50 -6.65 0.93 0.99
C LEU A 50 -8.08 1.44 0.90
N ARG A 51 -8.47 2.30 1.84
CA ARG A 51 -9.80 2.89 1.88
C ARG A 51 -10.09 3.71 0.61
N ASP A 52 -11.26 3.50 -0.01
CA ASP A 52 -11.60 4.06 -1.33
C ASP A 52 -11.47 5.58 -1.41
N TYR A 53 -11.86 6.29 -0.34
CA TYR A 53 -11.79 7.75 -0.31
C TYR A 53 -10.34 8.29 -0.37
N LEU A 54 -9.34 7.48 -0.02
CA LEU A 54 -7.93 7.85 -0.09
C LEU A 54 -7.35 7.67 -1.50
N VAL A 55 -7.93 6.78 -2.32
CA VAL A 55 -7.42 6.41 -3.65
C VAL A 55 -7.09 7.63 -4.54
N PRO A 56 -7.96 8.67 -4.65
CA PRO A 56 -7.66 9.82 -5.49
C PRO A 56 -6.42 10.61 -5.03
N THR A 57 -6.17 10.65 -3.72
CA THR A 57 -5.02 11.36 -3.16
C THR A 57 -3.76 10.50 -3.18
N PHE A 58 -3.90 9.20 -2.96
CA PHE A 58 -2.81 8.22 -2.98
C PHE A 58 -2.18 8.13 -4.38
N ARG A 59 -3.00 8.06 -5.44
CA ARG A 59 -2.54 8.03 -6.85
C ARG A 59 -1.64 9.21 -7.23
N LYS A 60 -1.78 10.35 -6.56
CA LYS A 60 -0.95 11.54 -6.82
C LYS A 60 0.44 11.47 -6.18
N ARG A 61 0.62 10.61 -5.17
CA ARG A 61 1.82 10.54 -4.34
C ARG A 61 2.70 9.34 -4.65
N VAL A 62 2.07 8.23 -5.04
CA VAL A 62 2.75 6.94 -5.16
C VAL A 62 2.33 6.25 -6.45
N ASN A 63 3.32 5.75 -7.20
CA ASN A 63 3.11 4.93 -8.39
C ASN A 63 3.23 3.43 -8.03
N VAL A 64 2.14 2.68 -8.09
CA VAL A 64 2.04 1.21 -7.84
C VAL A 64 1.39 0.52 -9.05
N ASN A 65 1.52 -0.79 -9.16
CA ASN A 65 0.97 -1.55 -10.29
C ASN A 65 -0.56 -1.59 -10.29
N ALA A 66 -1.17 -1.74 -9.10
CA ALA A 66 -2.62 -1.80 -8.94
C ALA A 66 -3.06 -1.23 -7.60
N ILE A 67 -4.27 -0.67 -7.57
CA ILE A 67 -4.92 -0.09 -6.39
C ILE A 67 -6.35 -0.62 -6.32
N ASN A 68 -6.70 -1.29 -5.23
CA ASN A 68 -8.03 -1.86 -5.00
C ASN A 68 -8.55 -2.69 -6.19
N ASP A 69 -7.67 -3.45 -6.86
CA ASP A 69 -8.03 -4.30 -8.00
C ASP A 69 -7.86 -5.78 -7.63
N LEU A 70 -8.98 -6.43 -7.36
CA LEU A 70 -9.01 -7.85 -6.99
C LEU A 70 -8.54 -8.77 -8.12
N ASN A 71 -8.75 -8.38 -9.39
CA ASN A 71 -8.29 -9.18 -10.54
C ASN A 71 -6.75 -9.29 -10.57
N TYR A 72 -6.07 -8.38 -9.87
CA TYR A 72 -4.62 -8.42 -9.74
C TYR A 72 -4.13 -9.57 -8.85
N LEU A 73 -4.98 -10.08 -7.96
CA LEU A 73 -4.69 -11.19 -7.05
C LEU A 73 -4.88 -12.56 -7.72
N GLU A 74 -5.67 -12.64 -8.79
CA GLU A 74 -6.02 -13.91 -9.44
C GLU A 74 -4.92 -14.47 -10.35
N LYS A 75 -3.83 -13.72 -10.57
CA LYS A 75 -2.68 -14.17 -11.36
C LYS A 75 -1.58 -14.71 -10.45
N ASP A 76 -1.02 -15.87 -10.79
CA ASP A 76 0.15 -16.60 -10.24
C ASP A 76 0.74 -16.11 -8.89
N ASP A 77 0.73 -17.01 -7.90
CA ASP A 77 1.37 -16.97 -6.57
C ASP A 77 1.61 -15.55 -5.98
N THR A 78 0.58 -15.06 -5.27
CA THR A 78 0.65 -13.91 -4.36
C THR A 78 1.14 -14.35 -2.97
N LEU A 79 2.18 -13.69 -2.45
CA LEU A 79 2.64 -13.83 -1.06
C LEU A 79 2.07 -12.73 -0.16
#